data_AF-A0A9Q6EUC3-F1
#
_entry.id   AF-A0A9Q6EUC3-F1
#
_cell.length_a   1.000
_cell.length_b   1.000
_cell.length_c   1.000
_cell.angle_alpha   90.00
_cell.angle_beta   90.00
_cell.angle_gamma   90.00
#
_symmetry.space_group_name_H-M   'P 1'
#
loop_
_entity.id
_entity.type
_entity.pdbx_description
1 polymer ?
#
loop_
_entity_poly.entity_id
_entity_poly.type
_entity_poly.pdbx_seq_one_letter_code
_entity_poly.pdbx_strand_id
1 'polypeptide(L)'
;MIVMLVLLAAVWWQTDQLSEARTRNKLLTETATGYDQVIQEVKATAIQTHKLLAEVKVREQQRNAEGEHRREAMQAAFNGDACAVTPVPDAVSRSLQKRAARAGHSAGP
;
A
#
# COMPACT_ATOMS: atom_id res chain seq x y z
N MET A 1 -49.67 -39.42 38.04
CA MET A 1 -49.52 -39.14 36.59
C MET A 1 -49.13 -37.69 36.30
N ILE A 2 -49.86 -36.69 36.83
CA ILE A 2 -49.62 -35.27 36.52
C ILE A 2 -48.18 -34.82 36.87
N VAL A 3 -47.67 -35.19 38.04
CA VAL A 3 -46.30 -34.83 38.47
C VAL A 3 -45.22 -35.38 37.54
N MET A 4 -45.42 -36.61 37.02
CA MET A 4 -44.48 -37.22 36.07
C MET A 4 -44.47 -36.49 34.72
N LEU A 5 -45.63 -36.02 34.26
CA LEU A 5 -45.73 -35.25 33.02
C LEU A 5 -45.03 -33.89 33.14
N VAL A 6 -45.15 -33.22 34.29
CA VAL A 6 -44.47 -31.95 34.56
C VAL A 6 -42.95 -32.12 34.57
N LEU A 7 -42.44 -33.21 35.18
CA LEU A 7 -41.01 -33.50 35.17
C LEU A 7 -40.47 -33.77 33.77
N LEU A 8 -41.21 -34.54 32.94
CA LEU A 8 -40.80 -34.81 31.56
C LEU A 8 -40.74 -33.54 30.70
N ALA A 9 -41.71 -32.63 30.86
CA ALA A 9 -41.71 -31.35 30.16
C ALA A 9 -40.54 -30.45 30.59
N ALA A 10 -40.21 -30.42 31.89
CA ALA A 10 -39.07 -29.66 32.40
C ALA A 10 -37.73 -30.20 31.87
N VAL A 11 -37.57 -31.53 31.83
CA VAL A 11 -36.37 -32.16 31.25
C VAL A 11 -36.26 -31.89 29.76
N TRP A 12 -37.37 -31.97 29.02
CA TRP A 12 -37.40 -31.64 27.59
C TRP A 12 -36.96 -30.19 27.34
N TRP A 13 -37.52 -29.25 28.10
CA TRP A 13 -37.17 -27.84 27.99
C TRP A 13 -35.70 -27.55 28.30
N GLN A 14 -35.14 -28.20 29.32
CA GLN A 14 -33.71 -28.09 29.62
C GLN A 14 -32.84 -28.65 28.50
N THR A 15 -33.23 -29.77 27.92
CA THR A 15 -32.47 -30.43 26.85
C THR A 15 -32.47 -29.60 25.57
N ASP A 16 -33.62 -28.99 25.26
CA ASP A 16 -33.81 -28.11 24.11
C ASP A 16 -32.94 -26.84 24.23
N GLN A 17 -33.00 -26.15 25.37
CA GLN A 17 -32.17 -24.99 25.68
C GLN A 17 -30.67 -25.30 25.62
N LEU A 18 -30.27 -26.48 26.12
CA LEU A 18 -28.87 -26.92 26.08
C LEU A 18 -28.40 -27.22 24.66
N SER A 19 -29.29 -27.71 23.80
CA SER A 19 -29.01 -28.00 22.39
C SER A 19 -28.81 -26.71 21.58
N GLU A 20 -29.62 -25.67 21.84
CA GLU A 20 -29.52 -24.39 21.17
C GLU A 20 -28.23 -23.66 21.57
N ALA A 21 -27.88 -23.71 22.87
CA ALA A 21 -26.63 -23.15 23.38
C ALA A 21 -25.39 -23.85 22.78
N ARG A 22 -25.40 -25.18 22.65
CA ARG A 22 -24.30 -25.91 21.99
C ARG A 22 -24.17 -25.56 20.51
N THR A 23 -25.28 -25.36 19.82
CA THR A 23 -25.29 -25.05 18.38
C THR A 23 -24.74 -23.65 18.13
N ARG A 24 -25.14 -22.66 18.94
CA ARG A 24 -24.58 -21.30 18.88
C ARG A 24 -23.08 -21.31 19.16
N ASN A 25 -22.64 -22.04 20.19
CA ASN A 25 -21.21 -22.16 20.51
C ASN A 25 -20.41 -22.84 19.39
N LYS A 26 -20.97 -23.87 18.73
CA LYS A 26 -20.33 -24.50 17.56
C LYS A 26 -20.17 -23.51 16.41
N LEU A 27 -21.22 -22.75 16.07
CA LEU A 27 -21.16 -21.71 15.03
C LEU A 27 -20.15 -20.61 15.37
N LEU A 28 -20.09 -20.17 16.63
CA LEU A 28 -19.09 -19.20 17.13
C LEU A 28 -17.66 -19.77 17.07
N THR A 29 -17.48 -21.04 17.39
CA THR A 29 -16.17 -21.71 17.34
C THR A 29 -15.71 -21.91 15.90
N GLU A 30 -16.61 -22.34 15.02
CA GLU A 30 -16.34 -22.58 13.60
C GLU A 30 -16.01 -21.27 12.86
N THR A 31 -16.76 -20.20 13.14
CA THR A 31 -16.46 -18.85 12.63
C THR A 31 -15.14 -18.33 13.18
N ALA A 32 -14.88 -18.47 14.49
CA ALA A 32 -13.61 -18.04 15.09
C ALA A 32 -12.40 -18.78 14.50
N THR A 33 -12.50 -20.10 14.28
CA THR A 33 -11.44 -20.87 13.61
C THR A 33 -11.24 -20.47 12.15
N GLY A 34 -12.33 -20.12 11.44
CA GLY A 34 -12.24 -19.61 10.07
C GLY A 34 -11.53 -18.26 9.98
N TYR A 35 -11.75 -17.35 10.94
CA TYR A 35 -11.04 -16.06 11.00
C TYR A 35 -9.57 -16.21 11.37
N ASP A 36 -9.21 -17.13 12.27
CA ASP A 36 -7.81 -17.33 12.68
C ASP A 36 -6.94 -17.81 11.51
N GLN A 37 -7.48 -18.70 10.67
CA GLN A 37 -6.79 -19.19 9.47
C GLN A 37 -6.54 -18.06 8.47
N VAL A 38 -7.54 -17.20 8.22
CA VAL A 38 -7.38 -16.04 7.32
C VAL A 38 -6.39 -15.02 7.91
N ILE A 39 -6.41 -14.78 9.23
CA ILE A 39 -5.48 -13.86 9.89
C ILE A 39 -4.03 -14.37 9.82
N GLN A 40 -3.81 -15.68 9.93
CA GLN A 40 -2.49 -16.31 9.76
C GLN A 40 -1.96 -16.14 8.33
N GLU A 41 -2.81 -16.38 7.32
CA GLU A 41 -2.46 -16.21 5.91
C GLU A 41 -2.15 -14.74 5.56
N VAL A 42 -2.94 -13.80 6.09
CA VAL A 42 -2.70 -12.36 5.91
C VAL A 42 -1.42 -11.92 6.64
N LYS A 43 -1.14 -12.43 7.84
CA LYS A 43 0.12 -12.16 8.56
C LYS A 43 1.33 -12.67 7.79
N ALA A 44 1.28 -13.89 7.25
CA ALA A 44 2.36 -14.45 6.45
C ALA A 44 2.63 -13.59 5.21
N THR A 45 1.56 -13.15 4.53
CA THR A 45 1.63 -12.26 3.38
C THR A 45 2.19 -10.88 3.75
N ALA A 46 1.79 -10.32 4.90
CA ALA A 46 2.27 -9.03 5.41
C ALA A 46 3.76 -9.06 5.78
N ILE A 47 4.25 -10.15 6.37
CA ILE A 47 5.68 -10.30 6.68
C ILE A 47 6.52 -10.31 5.40
N GLN A 48 6.03 -10.96 4.34
CA GLN A 48 6.69 -10.97 3.04
C GLN A 48 6.69 -9.59 2.37
N THR A 49 5.59 -8.83 2.47
CA THR A 49 5.54 -7.45 1.93
C THR A 49 6.45 -6.51 2.70
N HIS A 50 6.58 -6.63 4.02
CA HIS A 50 7.51 -5.80 4.80
C HIS A 50 8.98 -5.99 4.39
N LYS A 51 9.39 -7.23 4.06
CA LYS A 51 10.76 -7.50 3.56
C LYS A 51 10.99 -6.89 2.17
N LEU A 52 10.01 -7.00 1.27
CA LEU A 52 10.06 -6.37 -0.05
C LEU A 52 10.08 -4.84 0.04
N LEU A 53 9.26 -4.25 0.90
CA LEU A 53 9.21 -2.80 1.12
C LEU A 53 10.54 -2.27 1.65
N ALA A 54 11.21 -3.01 2.54
CA ALA A 54 12.53 -2.65 3.02
C ALA A 54 13.58 -2.67 1.89
N GLU A 55 13.57 -3.70 1.04
CA GLU A 55 14.50 -3.79 -0.10
C GLU A 55 14.24 -2.71 -1.15
N VAL A 56 12.96 -2.44 -1.48
CA VAL A 56 12.58 -1.37 -2.41
C VAL A 56 13.04 -0.01 -1.88
N LYS A 57 12.82 0.27 -0.59
CA LYS A 57 13.25 1.53 0.03
C LYS A 57 14.77 1.72 -0.05
N VAL A 58 15.55 0.66 0.17
CA VAL A 58 17.02 0.71 0.04
C VAL A 58 17.43 0.98 -1.41
N ARG A 59 16.80 0.31 -2.39
CA ARG A 59 17.07 0.54 -3.82
C ARG A 59 16.70 1.96 -4.27
N GLU A 60 15.61 2.51 -3.77
CA GLU A 60 15.22 3.90 -4.05
C GLU A 60 16.22 4.89 -3.46
N GLN A 61 16.67 4.67 -2.21
CA GLN A 61 17.70 5.49 -1.59
C GLN A 61 19.02 5.44 -2.38
N GLN A 62 19.41 4.25 -2.84
CA GLN A 62 20.60 4.09 -3.67
C GLN A 62 20.50 4.84 -4.99
N ARG A 63 19.37 4.70 -5.71
CA ARG A 63 19.13 5.44 -6.95
C ARG A 63 19.11 6.95 -6.75
N ASN A 64 18.59 7.42 -5.63
CA ASN A 64 18.56 8.85 -5.33
C ASN A 64 19.97 9.39 -5.04
N ALA A 65 20.78 8.66 -4.27
CA ALA A 65 22.17 9.03 -4.01
C ALA A 65 23.02 9.03 -5.29
N GLU A 66 22.85 8.04 -6.16
CA GLU A 66 23.52 8.00 -7.46
C GLU A 66 23.05 9.13 -8.38
N GLY A 67 21.74 9.44 -8.36
CA GLY A 67 21.17 10.57 -9.07
C GLY A 67 21.75 11.90 -8.62
N GLU A 68 21.93 12.09 -7.31
CA GLU A 68 22.54 13.29 -6.74
C GLU A 68 24.01 13.39 -7.15
N HIS A 69 24.78 12.31 -7.02
CA HIS A 69 26.16 12.27 -7.47
C HIS A 69 26.30 12.60 -8.96
N ARG A 70 25.36 12.13 -9.80
CA ARG A 70 25.33 12.51 -11.23
C ARG A 70 25.03 13.99 -11.45
N ARG A 71 24.14 14.59 -10.66
CA ARG A 71 23.83 16.03 -10.73
C ARG A 71 25.02 16.88 -10.30
N GLU A 72 25.69 16.48 -9.21
CA GLU A 72 26.90 17.14 -8.73
C GLU A 72 28.04 17.05 -9.74
N ALA A 73 28.26 15.86 -10.34
CA ALA A 73 29.27 15.68 -11.37
C ALA A 73 28.98 16.54 -12.62
N MET A 74 27.71 16.63 -13.02
CA MET A 74 27.31 17.48 -14.14
C MET A 74 27.47 18.97 -13.81
N GLN A 75 27.09 19.39 -12.61
CA GLN A 75 27.28 20.77 -12.14
C GLN A 75 28.77 21.14 -12.08
N ALA A 76 29.61 20.23 -11.58
CA ALA A 76 31.06 20.42 -11.54
C ALA A 76 31.64 20.57 -12.95
N ALA A 77 31.17 19.78 -13.93
CA ALA A 77 31.58 19.92 -15.32
C ALA A 77 31.17 21.29 -15.91
N PHE A 78 29.99 21.81 -15.56
CA PHE A 78 29.54 23.13 -16.02
C PHE A 78 30.31 24.29 -15.41
N ASN A 79 30.71 24.20 -14.14
CA ASN A 79 31.41 25.29 -13.45
C ASN A 79 32.76 25.68 -14.10
N GLY A 80 33.38 24.78 -14.87
CA GLY A 80 34.62 25.05 -15.60
C GLY A 80 34.44 25.62 -17.00
N ASP A 81 33.22 25.63 -17.54
CA ASP A 81 32.92 26.05 -18.92
C ASP A 81 32.28 27.45 -18.94
N ALA A 82 33.06 28.45 -19.34
CA ALA A 82 32.61 29.84 -19.45
C ALA A 82 31.35 30.00 -20.33
N CYS A 83 31.18 29.20 -21.38
CA CYS A 83 29.99 29.24 -22.23
C CYS A 83 28.74 28.71 -21.51
N ALA A 84 28.89 27.73 -20.63
CA ALA A 84 27.78 27.15 -19.88
C ALA A 84 27.33 28.02 -18.70
N VAL A 85 28.26 28.75 -18.05
CA VAL A 85 27.93 29.60 -16.90
C VAL A 85 27.49 31.02 -17.30
N THR A 86 27.75 31.45 -18.54
CA THR A 86 27.39 32.81 -18.97
C THR A 86 25.87 32.91 -19.10
N PRO A 87 25.22 33.86 -18.39
CA PRO A 87 23.78 34.04 -18.49
C PRO A 87 23.40 34.45 -19.92
N VAL A 88 22.39 33.77 -20.49
CA VAL A 88 21.88 34.07 -21.83
C VAL A 88 21.20 35.44 -21.81
N PRO A 89 21.52 36.37 -22.73
CA PRO A 89 20.89 37.69 -22.77
C PRO A 89 19.37 37.60 -22.91
N ASP A 90 18.65 38.45 -22.17
CA ASP A 90 17.18 38.44 -22.09
C ASP A 90 16.47 38.52 -23.44
N ALA A 91 17.00 39.32 -24.37
CA ALA A 91 16.43 39.45 -25.71
C ALA A 91 16.47 38.11 -26.47
N VAL A 92 17.56 37.35 -26.32
CA VAL A 92 17.73 36.02 -26.92
C VAL A 92 16.79 35.04 -26.24
N SER A 93 16.75 35.02 -24.90
CA SER A 93 15.84 34.16 -24.12
C SER A 93 14.37 34.36 -24.51
N ARG A 94 13.90 35.61 -24.56
CA ARG A 94 12.53 35.95 -25.01
C ARG A 94 12.27 35.50 -26.45
N SER A 95 13.24 35.66 -27.34
CA SER A 95 13.10 35.23 -28.74
C SER A 95 13.00 33.70 -28.87
N LEU A 96 13.74 32.95 -28.05
CA LEU A 96 13.71 31.49 -27.99
C LEU A 96 12.39 30.99 -27.43
N GLN A 97 11.93 31.57 -26.32
CA GLN A 97 10.62 31.25 -25.75
C GLN A 97 9.48 31.50 -26.75
N LYS A 98 9.52 32.63 -27.48
CA LYS A 98 8.54 32.93 -28.53
C LYS A 98 8.56 31.92 -29.68
N ARG A 99 9.75 31.41 -30.06
CA ARG A 99 9.88 30.34 -31.06
C ARG A 99 9.39 29.00 -30.54
N ALA A 100 9.76 28.63 -29.31
CA ALA A 100 9.31 27.39 -28.68
C ALA A 100 7.77 27.36 -28.54
N ALA A 101 7.17 28.48 -28.13
CA ALA A 101 5.71 28.61 -28.08
C ALA A 101 5.07 28.41 -29.46
N ARG A 102 5.65 28.98 -30.53
CA ARG A 102 5.17 28.77 -31.91
C ARG A 102 5.32 27.33 -32.38
N ALA A 103 6.46 26.70 -32.07
CA ALA A 103 6.74 25.31 -32.44
C ALA A 103 5.82 24.32 -31.69
N GLY A 104 5.54 24.58 -30.41
CA GLY A 104 4.58 23.82 -29.61
C GLY A 104 3.14 24.02 -30.08
N HIS A 105 2.78 25.23 -30.53
CA HIS A 105 1.46 25.47 -31.15
C HIS A 105 1.31 24.80 -32.52
N SER A 106 2.40 24.54 -33.25
CA SER A 106 2.39 23.77 -34.50
C SER A 106 2.47 22.25 -34.30
N ALA A 107 2.63 21.78 -33.05
CA ALA A 107 2.72 20.36 -32.70
C ALA A 107 1.50 19.87 -31.89
N GLY A 108 0.39 20.62 -31.90
CA GLY A 108 -0.92 20.13 -31.50
C GLY A 108 -1.66 19.50 -32.70
N PRO A 109 -2.55 18.53 -32.48
CA PRO A 109 -3.37 17.92 -33.54
C PRO A 109 -4.25 18.95 -34.27
#